data_AF-A0A9P8FZ18-F1
#
_entry.id   AF-A0A9P8FZ18-F1
#
_cell.length_a   1.000
_cell.length_b   1.000
_cell.length_c   1.000
_cell.angle_alpha   90.00
_cell.angle_beta   90.00
_cell.angle_gamma   90.00
#
_symmetry.space_group_name_H-M   'P 1'
#
loop_
_entity.id
_entity.type
_entity.pdbx_description
1 polymer ?
#
loop_
_entity_poly.entity_id
_entity_poly.type
_entity_poly.pdbx_seq_one_letter_code
_entity_poly.pdbx_strand_id
1 'polypeptide(L)'
;MNLSSLFFWTSKTAEDNAWHPVPGQNPTKYVGNLPPLIKRQDLEAACVDIAPFVAGASALAYVRQLNDFGFTASANVFQNPRTLMAMHKSVLVVTPVVLLCQALGVEYRRFIPRWSQERERGRDEEMVRQQVGFGMLAGVASWTLRIYALRWGRAYWAPIDVVMGGALADVMHREYVRAHGF
;
A
#
# COMPACT_ATOMS: atom_id res chain seq x y z
N MET A 1 21.42 -2.62 23.67
CA MET A 1 20.76 -2.74 22.36
C MET A 1 21.66 -2.08 21.33
N ASN A 2 22.11 -2.81 20.31
CA ASN A 2 22.91 -2.21 19.24
C ASN A 2 22.04 -1.21 18.45
N LEU A 3 22.57 -0.04 18.08
CA LEU A 3 21.87 0.94 17.23
C LEU A 3 21.38 0.33 15.90
N SER A 4 22.03 -0.74 15.42
CA SER A 4 21.59 -1.50 14.25
C SER A 4 20.23 -2.18 14.44
N SER A 5 19.84 -2.55 15.66
CA SER A 5 18.51 -3.14 15.92
C SER A 5 17.36 -2.14 15.85
N LEU A 6 17.65 -0.83 15.79
CA LEU A 6 16.62 0.21 15.57
C LEU A 6 16.27 0.36 14.09
N PHE A 7 17.17 -0.06 13.19
CA PHE A 7 16.99 0.03 11.76
C PHE A 7 16.52 -1.32 11.21
N PHE A 8 15.20 -1.49 11.19
CA PHE A 8 14.52 -2.72 10.81
C PHE A 8 14.94 -3.32 9.45
N TRP A 9 15.48 -2.50 8.54
CA TRP A 9 15.93 -2.94 7.21
C TRP A 9 17.30 -3.65 7.23
N THR A 10 18.12 -3.45 8.26
CA THR A 10 19.49 -4.02 8.31
C THR A 10 19.49 -5.53 8.54
N SER A 11 18.41 -6.08 9.08
CA SER A 11 18.23 -7.51 9.32
C SER A 11 17.37 -8.20 8.26
N LYS A 12 16.89 -7.47 7.25
CA LYS A 12 16.05 -8.05 6.19
C LYS A 12 16.88 -8.83 5.17
N THR A 13 16.46 -10.07 4.93
CA THR A 13 16.97 -10.95 3.89
C THR A 13 16.17 -10.80 2.60
N ALA A 14 16.64 -11.43 1.50
CA ALA A 14 15.88 -11.46 0.26
C ALA A 14 14.54 -12.19 0.40
N GLU A 15 14.51 -13.25 1.22
CA GLU A 15 13.29 -14.01 1.48
C GLU A 15 12.24 -13.20 2.23
N ASP A 16 12.67 -12.31 3.12
CA ASP A 16 11.76 -11.41 3.82
C ASP A 16 11.00 -10.49 2.87
N ASN A 17 11.48 -10.29 1.64
CA ASN A 17 10.86 -9.46 0.60
C ASN A 17 10.01 -10.24 -0.41
N ALA A 18 9.98 -11.57 -0.30
CA ALA A 18 9.21 -12.46 -1.16
C ALA A 18 7.72 -12.56 -0.73
N TRP A 19 7.08 -11.42 -0.48
CA TRP A 19 5.63 -11.37 -0.30
C TRP A 19 4.94 -11.03 -1.61
N HIS A 20 3.75 -11.60 -1.80
CA HIS A 20 2.90 -11.39 -2.98
C HIS A 20 2.04 -10.13 -2.83
N PRO A 21 1.81 -9.34 -3.91
CA PRO A 21 2.34 -9.52 -5.26
C PRO A 21 3.84 -9.21 -5.32
N VAL A 22 4.62 -9.93 -6.13
CA VAL A 22 6.07 -9.69 -6.31
C VAL A 22 6.31 -8.84 -7.57
N PRO A 23 7.05 -7.71 -7.51
CA PRO A 23 7.11 -6.76 -8.62
C PRO A 23 7.74 -7.43 -9.85
N GLY A 24 7.06 -7.32 -10.99
CA GLY A 24 7.58 -7.82 -12.26
C GLY A 24 7.43 -9.33 -12.49
N GLN A 25 6.75 -10.07 -11.60
CA GLN A 25 6.43 -11.49 -11.79
C GLN A 25 5.20 -11.74 -12.67
N ASN A 26 4.37 -10.72 -12.94
CA ASN A 26 3.18 -10.86 -13.78
C ASN A 26 2.84 -9.55 -14.53
N PRO A 27 1.99 -9.54 -15.57
CA PRO A 27 2.42 -9.20 -16.89
C PRO A 27 1.75 -7.92 -17.36
N THR A 28 2.55 -6.88 -17.49
CA THR A 28 2.48 -6.05 -18.69
C THR A 28 2.96 -6.83 -19.95
N LYS A 29 2.81 -8.18 -20.02
CA LYS A 29 2.93 -8.97 -21.28
C LYS A 29 1.89 -8.56 -22.31
N TYR A 30 0.78 -7.92 -21.90
CA TYR A 30 -0.31 -7.59 -22.80
C TYR A 30 -0.18 -6.23 -23.50
N VAL A 31 0.88 -5.46 -23.27
CA VAL A 31 1.07 -4.17 -23.95
C VAL A 31 2.47 -4.08 -24.56
N GLY A 32 2.66 -4.83 -25.66
CA GLY A 32 3.90 -4.85 -26.43
C GLY A 32 4.40 -3.46 -26.84
N ASN A 33 3.51 -2.47 -26.93
CA ASN A 33 3.80 -1.11 -27.39
C ASN A 33 4.19 -0.12 -26.28
N LEU A 34 4.24 -0.51 -25.00
CA LEU A 34 4.64 0.43 -23.94
C LEU A 34 6.17 0.58 -23.85
N PRO A 35 6.67 1.78 -23.49
CA PRO A 35 8.06 2.01 -23.13
C PRO A 35 8.57 1.04 -22.06
N PRO A 36 9.84 0.61 -22.10
CA PRO A 36 10.42 -0.32 -21.11
C PRO A 36 10.25 0.13 -19.66
N LEU A 37 10.28 1.44 -19.39
CA LEU A 37 10.07 2.00 -18.05
C LEU A 37 8.67 1.70 -17.51
N ILE A 38 7.64 1.78 -18.35
CA ILE A 38 6.25 1.50 -17.96
C ILE A 38 6.03 -0.01 -17.84
N LYS A 39 6.68 -0.81 -18.69
CA LYS A 39 6.60 -2.28 -18.60
C LYS A 39 7.14 -2.83 -17.28
N ARG A 40 8.12 -2.15 -16.68
CA ARG A 40 8.70 -2.53 -15.39
C ARG A 40 7.86 -2.13 -14.18
N GLN A 41 6.86 -1.28 -14.37
CA GLN A 41 5.95 -0.88 -13.31
C GLN A 41 4.90 -1.95 -13.10
N ASP A 42 4.64 -2.24 -11.83
CA ASP A 42 3.69 -3.25 -11.37
C ASP A 42 2.75 -2.55 -10.38
N LEU A 43 1.54 -2.24 -10.85
CA LEU A 43 0.60 -1.39 -10.13
C LEU A 43 0.00 -2.13 -8.92
N GLU A 44 -0.28 -3.43 -9.06
CA GLU A 44 -0.77 -4.28 -7.98
C GLU A 44 0.28 -4.39 -6.87
N ALA A 45 1.54 -4.68 -7.23
CA ALA A 45 2.63 -4.74 -6.27
C ALA A 45 2.90 -3.38 -5.62
N ALA A 46 2.89 -2.29 -6.41
CA ALA A 46 3.09 -0.94 -5.89
C ALA A 46 2.01 -0.57 -4.88
N CYS A 47 0.74 -0.87 -5.18
CA CYS A 47 -0.40 -0.61 -4.30
C CYS A 47 -0.18 -1.21 -2.90
N VAL A 48 0.22 -2.48 -2.85
CA VAL A 48 0.48 -3.21 -1.61
C VAL A 48 1.73 -2.68 -0.89
N ASP A 49 2.76 -2.30 -1.65
CA ASP A 49 4.02 -1.77 -1.11
C ASP A 49 3.90 -0.34 -0.54
N ILE A 50 2.98 0.47 -1.07
CA ILE A 50 2.74 1.85 -0.61
C ILE A 50 1.97 1.86 0.71
N ALA A 51 1.06 0.90 0.92
CA ALA A 51 0.11 0.91 2.04
C ALA A 51 0.75 0.99 3.45
N PRO A 52 1.87 0.30 3.77
CA PRO A 52 2.53 0.44 5.06
C PRO A 52 2.99 1.87 5.36
N PHE A 53 3.44 2.62 4.35
CA PHE A 53 3.83 4.02 4.54
C PHE A 53 2.63 4.92 4.76
N VAL A 54 1.50 4.64 4.10
CA VAL A 54 0.24 5.37 4.30
C VAL A 54 -0.30 5.13 5.71
N ALA A 55 -0.32 3.88 6.16
CA ALA A 55 -0.69 3.52 7.52
C ALA A 55 0.26 4.13 8.57
N GLY A 56 1.58 4.11 8.32
CA GLY A 56 2.57 4.73 9.19
C GLY A 56 2.39 6.24 9.31
N ALA A 57 2.16 6.94 8.19
CA ALA A 57 1.86 8.37 8.19
C ALA A 57 0.58 8.70 8.96
N SER A 58 -0.46 7.85 8.82
CA SER A 58 -1.70 7.95 9.60
C SER A 58 -1.44 7.83 11.10
N ALA A 59 -0.72 6.78 11.51
CA ALA A 59 -0.39 6.53 12.90
C ALA A 59 0.42 7.67 13.52
N LEU A 60 1.47 8.14 12.83
CA LEU A 60 2.29 9.27 13.29
C LEU A 60 1.47 10.56 13.41
N ALA A 61 0.60 10.85 12.44
CA ALA A 61 -0.26 12.03 12.47
C ALA A 61 -1.30 11.95 13.60
N TYR A 62 -1.82 10.76 13.90
CA TYR A 62 -2.76 10.54 14.99
C TYR A 62 -2.07 10.64 16.35
N VAL A 63 -0.90 10.02 16.55
CA VAL A 63 -0.11 10.11 17.79
C VAL A 63 0.28 11.56 18.07
N ARG A 64 0.69 12.32 17.05
CA ARG A 64 0.96 13.75 17.20
C ARG A 64 -0.26 14.52 17.71
N GLN A 65 -1.45 14.18 17.23
CA GLN A 65 -2.69 14.82 17.70
C GLN A 65 -3.08 14.39 19.11
N LEU A 66 -2.86 13.14 19.50
CA LEU A 66 -3.04 12.70 20.88
C LEU A 66 -2.12 13.48 21.83
N ASN A 67 -0.91 13.82 21.39
CA ASN A 67 0.00 14.65 22.18
C ASN A 67 -0.46 16.12 22.27
N ASP A 68 -0.99 16.67 21.18
CA ASP A 68 -1.41 18.09 21.11
C ASP A 68 -2.79 18.35 21.74
N PHE A 69 -3.71 17.38 21.69
CA PHE A 69 -5.12 17.56 22.12
C PHE A 69 -5.61 16.49 23.12
N GLY A 70 -4.77 15.53 23.53
CA GLY A 70 -5.19 14.43 24.40
C GLY A 70 -6.21 13.49 23.75
N PHE A 71 -7.06 12.85 24.55
CA PHE A 71 -8.06 11.87 24.10
C PHE A 71 -9.25 12.45 23.32
N THR A 72 -9.29 13.76 23.06
CA THR A 72 -10.37 14.37 22.27
C THR A 72 -10.18 14.22 20.76
N ALA A 73 -9.01 13.78 20.31
CA ALA A 73 -8.76 13.48 18.91
C ALA A 73 -9.53 12.20 18.50
N SER A 74 -10.47 12.32 17.55
CA SER A 74 -11.20 11.15 17.04
C SER A 74 -10.25 10.16 16.37
N ALA A 75 -10.33 8.90 16.78
CA ALA A 75 -9.66 7.77 16.14
C ALA A 75 -10.24 7.47 14.75
N ASN A 76 -11.46 7.95 14.47
CA ASN A 76 -12.07 7.83 13.16
C ASN A 76 -11.36 8.77 12.17
N VAL A 77 -10.61 8.19 11.23
CA VAL A 77 -9.86 8.93 10.19
C VAL A 77 -10.77 9.85 9.37
N PHE A 78 -12.04 9.47 9.17
CA PHE A 78 -13.01 10.29 8.43
C PHE A 78 -13.48 11.52 9.20
N GLN A 79 -13.36 11.51 10.53
CA GLN A 79 -13.64 12.65 11.40
C GLN A 79 -12.36 13.42 11.76
N ASN A 80 -11.21 12.98 11.24
CA ASN A 80 -9.90 13.52 11.57
C ASN A 80 -9.18 14.02 10.28
N PRO A 81 -9.43 15.27 9.86
CA PRO A 81 -8.93 15.79 8.60
C PRO A 81 -7.40 15.89 8.54
N ARG A 82 -6.72 16.04 9.69
CA ARG A 82 -5.25 16.10 9.77
C ARG A 82 -4.63 14.73 9.50
N THR A 83 -5.16 13.67 10.12
CA THR A 83 -4.71 12.29 9.89
C THR A 83 -4.95 11.90 8.43
N LEU A 84 -6.12 12.25 7.91
CA LEU A 84 -6.44 12.02 6.52
C LEU A 84 -5.52 12.77 5.55
N MET A 85 -5.24 14.05 5.81
CA MET A 85 -4.30 14.84 5.00
C MET A 85 -2.89 14.25 5.03
N ALA A 86 -2.47 13.64 6.15
CA ALA A 86 -1.19 12.93 6.22
C ALA A 86 -1.18 11.69 5.32
N MET A 87 -2.25 10.89 5.35
CA MET A 87 -2.43 9.75 4.43
C MET A 87 -2.47 10.19 2.97
N HIS A 88 -3.10 11.33 2.69
CA HIS A 88 -3.16 11.90 1.35
C HIS A 88 -1.76 12.26 0.83
N LYS A 89 -1.01 13.03 1.62
CA LYS A 89 0.34 13.48 1.24
C LYS A 89 1.29 12.29 1.10
N SER A 90 1.16 11.27 1.94
CA SER A 90 1.99 10.08 1.83
C SER A 90 1.72 9.33 0.52
N VAL A 91 0.46 9.18 0.08
CA VAL A 91 0.17 8.59 -1.24
C VAL A 91 0.81 9.42 -2.36
N LEU A 92 0.63 10.75 -2.36
CA LEU A 92 1.19 11.62 -3.41
C LEU A 92 2.72 11.58 -3.52
N VAL A 93 3.42 11.30 -2.41
CA VAL A 93 4.88 11.23 -2.37
C VAL A 93 5.40 9.82 -2.59
N VAL A 94 4.82 8.83 -1.92
CA VAL A 94 5.33 7.45 -1.91
C VAL A 94 4.99 6.74 -3.22
N THR A 95 3.83 6.98 -3.82
CA THR A 95 3.45 6.36 -5.09
C THR A 95 4.46 6.63 -6.21
N PRO A 96 4.83 7.90 -6.54
CA PRO A 96 5.80 8.14 -7.60
C PRO A 96 7.19 7.59 -7.25
N VAL A 97 7.59 7.59 -5.96
CA VAL A 97 8.87 7.02 -5.53
C VAL A 97 8.92 5.52 -5.78
N VAL A 98 7.90 4.77 -5.35
CA VAL A 98 7.82 3.31 -5.54
C VAL A 98 7.79 2.95 -7.03
N LEU A 99 6.97 3.64 -7.83
CA LEU A 99 6.89 3.40 -9.27
C LEU A 99 8.19 3.77 -10.00
N LEU A 100 8.92 4.79 -9.53
CA LEU A 100 10.24 5.13 -10.06
C LEU A 100 11.27 4.07 -9.70
N CYS A 101 11.28 3.57 -8.46
CA CYS A 101 12.15 2.47 -8.05
C CYS A 101 11.89 1.21 -8.89
N GLN A 102 10.62 0.86 -9.12
CA GLN A 102 10.25 -0.24 -10.02
C GLN A 102 10.75 0.00 -11.46
N ALA A 103 10.51 1.20 -12.02
CA ALA A 103 10.95 1.54 -13.38
C ALA A 103 12.48 1.44 -13.55
N LEU A 104 13.23 1.86 -12.53
CA LEU A 104 14.68 1.81 -12.50
C LEU A 104 15.25 0.42 -12.13
N GLY A 105 14.42 -0.51 -11.65
CA GLY A 105 14.87 -1.83 -11.19
C GLY A 105 15.65 -1.76 -9.86
N VAL A 106 15.39 -0.75 -9.03
CA VAL A 106 16.02 -0.59 -7.72
C VAL A 106 15.27 -1.42 -6.69
N GLU A 107 15.99 -2.20 -5.89
CA GLU A 107 15.42 -2.98 -4.80
C GLU A 107 14.98 -2.07 -3.63
N TYR A 108 13.73 -1.64 -3.62
CA TYR A 108 13.16 -0.73 -2.61
C TYR A 108 12.48 -1.47 -1.45
N ARG A 109 12.14 -2.75 -1.61
CA ARG A 109 11.35 -3.52 -0.62
C ARG A 109 12.05 -3.73 0.72
N ARG A 110 13.38 -3.65 0.74
CA ARG A 110 14.18 -3.64 1.98
C ARG A 110 13.79 -2.52 2.93
N PHE A 111 13.31 -1.40 2.41
CA PHE A 111 12.90 -0.23 3.21
C PHE A 111 11.42 -0.26 3.63
N ILE A 112 10.66 -1.25 3.17
CA ILE A 112 9.25 -1.40 3.54
C ILE A 112 9.19 -2.11 4.90
N PRO A 113 8.48 -1.56 5.91
CA PRO A 113 8.37 -2.17 7.24
C PRO A 113 7.35 -3.33 7.24
N ARG A 114 7.57 -4.34 6.39
CA ARG A 114 6.76 -5.55 6.23
C ARG A 114 7.67 -6.76 6.03
N TRP A 115 7.29 -7.92 6.55
CA TRP A 115 8.00 -9.19 6.33
C TRP A 115 7.08 -10.22 5.68
N SER A 116 7.65 -10.95 4.73
CA SER A 116 7.07 -12.15 4.15
C SER A 116 7.04 -13.27 5.18
N GLN A 117 5.86 -13.83 5.43
CA GLN A 117 5.70 -15.05 6.22
C GLN A 117 5.66 -16.28 5.30
N GLU A 118 6.05 -17.46 5.79
CA GLU A 118 6.03 -18.72 5.01
C GLU A 118 4.67 -18.96 4.32
N ARG A 119 3.58 -18.72 5.04
CA ARG A 119 2.22 -18.84 4.49
C ARG A 119 1.90 -17.80 3.42
N GLU A 120 2.46 -16.60 3.52
CA GLU A 120 2.30 -15.58 2.49
C GLU A 120 3.06 -15.93 1.22
N ARG A 121 4.23 -16.60 1.33
CA ARG A 121 5.03 -17.10 0.19
C ARG A 121 4.30 -18.19 -0.59
N GLY A 122 3.50 -19.00 0.11
CA GLY A 122 2.72 -20.09 -0.49
C GLY A 122 1.43 -19.67 -1.17
N ARG A 123 1.03 -18.39 -1.10
CA ARG A 123 -0.19 -17.92 -1.79
C ARG A 123 0.02 -17.87 -3.30
N ASP A 124 -1.05 -18.15 -4.04
CA ASP A 124 -1.05 -18.02 -5.50
C ASP A 124 -0.95 -16.54 -5.92
N GLU A 125 0.14 -16.20 -6.59
CA GLU A 125 0.46 -14.86 -7.09
C GLU A 125 -0.63 -14.29 -8.01
N GLU A 126 -1.20 -15.12 -8.90
CA GLU A 126 -2.24 -14.68 -9.84
C GLU A 126 -3.53 -14.33 -9.10
N MET A 127 -3.95 -15.20 -8.17
CA MET A 127 -5.16 -14.97 -7.38
C MET A 127 -5.03 -13.72 -6.50
N VAL A 128 -3.89 -13.54 -5.82
CA VAL A 128 -3.62 -12.34 -5.00
C VAL A 128 -3.73 -11.08 -5.86
N ARG A 129 -3.11 -11.09 -7.05
CA ARG A 129 -3.16 -9.95 -7.98
C ARG A 129 -4.56 -9.61 -8.44
N GLN A 130 -5.37 -10.60 -8.82
CA GLN A 130 -6.75 -10.36 -9.23
C GLN A 130 -7.56 -9.69 -8.13
N GLN A 131 -7.38 -10.12 -6.88
CA GLN A 131 -8.07 -9.54 -5.74
C GLN A 131 -7.58 -8.13 -5.42
N VAL A 132 -6.27 -7.89 -5.47
CA VAL A 132 -5.70 -6.54 -5.36
C VAL A 132 -6.24 -5.63 -6.44
N GLY A 133 -6.26 -6.09 -7.70
CA GLY A 133 -6.82 -5.36 -8.84
C GLY A 133 -8.31 -5.04 -8.65
N PHE A 134 -9.11 -6.01 -8.20
CA PHE A 134 -10.51 -5.77 -7.84
C PHE A 134 -10.66 -4.71 -6.73
N GLY A 135 -9.84 -4.80 -5.68
CA GLY A 135 -9.82 -3.83 -4.59
C GLY A 135 -9.45 -2.42 -5.06
N MET A 136 -8.48 -2.30 -5.96
CA MET A 136 -8.10 -1.04 -6.59
C MET A 136 -9.27 -0.46 -7.40
N LEU A 137 -9.95 -1.28 -8.22
CA LEU A 137 -11.13 -0.84 -8.99
C LEU A 137 -12.28 -0.39 -8.10
N ALA A 138 -12.57 -1.12 -7.02
CA ALA A 138 -13.56 -0.71 -6.03
C ALA A 138 -13.17 0.64 -5.38
N GLY A 139 -11.88 0.83 -5.11
CA GLY A 139 -11.31 2.11 -4.67
C GLY A 139 -11.54 3.25 -5.66
N VAL A 140 -11.27 3.02 -6.96
CA VAL A 140 -11.53 3.98 -8.04
C VAL A 140 -13.01 4.33 -8.12
N ALA A 141 -13.89 3.35 -8.07
CA ALA A 141 -15.33 3.56 -8.12
C ALA A 141 -15.80 4.39 -6.90
N SER A 142 -15.32 4.06 -5.71
CA SER A 142 -15.62 4.79 -4.48
C SER A 142 -15.13 6.25 -4.52
N TRP A 143 -13.92 6.47 -5.04
CA TRP A 143 -13.35 7.81 -5.23
C TRP A 143 -14.14 8.62 -6.25
N THR A 144 -14.47 8.01 -7.39
CA THR A 144 -15.25 8.63 -8.48
C THR A 144 -16.64 9.00 -8.00
N LEU A 145 -17.34 8.10 -7.30
CA LEU A 145 -18.65 8.36 -6.71
C LEU A 145 -18.58 9.57 -5.75
N ARG A 146 -17.54 9.64 -4.91
CA ARG A 146 -17.37 10.77 -3.98
C ARG A 146 -17.11 12.10 -4.69
N ILE A 147 -16.30 12.12 -5.75
CA ILE A 147 -16.02 13.34 -6.51
C ILE A 147 -17.27 13.86 -7.23
N TYR A 148 -17.98 12.97 -7.92
CA TYR A 148 -19.01 13.37 -8.88
C TYR A 148 -20.43 13.35 -8.28
N ALA A 149 -20.75 12.39 -7.42
CA ALA A 149 -22.10 12.24 -6.86
C ALA A 149 -22.30 13.01 -5.54
N LEU A 150 -21.31 13.00 -4.64
CA LEU A 150 -21.51 13.48 -3.26
C LEU A 150 -21.07 14.93 -3.01
N ARG A 151 -20.23 15.54 -3.87
CA ARG A 151 -19.72 16.94 -3.82
C ARG A 151 -19.06 17.40 -2.49
N TRP A 152 -19.13 16.63 -1.41
CA TRP A 152 -18.66 16.98 -0.07
C TRP A 152 -17.16 16.66 0.18
N GLY A 153 -16.50 15.94 -0.74
CA GLY A 153 -15.17 15.38 -0.53
C GLY A 153 -14.02 15.89 -1.41
N ARG A 154 -14.24 16.91 -2.24
CA ARG A 154 -13.26 17.30 -3.29
C ARG A 154 -11.89 17.77 -2.78
N ALA A 155 -11.80 18.34 -1.58
CA ALA A 155 -10.58 19.01 -1.11
C ALA A 155 -9.62 18.13 -0.29
N TYR A 156 -10.07 16.99 0.22
CA TYR A 156 -9.32 16.26 1.27
C TYR A 156 -8.95 14.80 0.91
N TRP A 157 -9.29 14.32 -0.29
CA TRP A 157 -9.29 12.87 -0.58
C TRP A 157 -8.67 12.58 -1.96
N ALA A 158 -7.39 12.21 -1.98
CA ALA A 158 -6.63 11.76 -3.16
C ALA A 158 -6.83 10.24 -3.39
N PRO A 159 -6.09 9.54 -4.29
CA PRO A 159 -6.34 8.14 -4.64
C PRO A 159 -5.93 7.15 -3.53
N ILE A 160 -5.99 7.58 -2.27
CA ILE A 160 -5.92 6.73 -1.07
C ILE A 160 -6.89 5.58 -1.20
N ASP A 161 -8.09 5.81 -1.73
CA ASP A 161 -9.11 4.79 -1.88
C ASP A 161 -8.66 3.64 -2.79
N VAL A 162 -7.90 3.96 -3.85
CA VAL A 162 -7.34 2.97 -4.78
C VAL A 162 -6.26 2.15 -4.06
N VAL A 163 -5.31 2.82 -3.41
CA VAL A 163 -4.19 2.19 -2.70
C VAL A 163 -4.70 1.33 -1.53
N MET A 164 -5.58 1.89 -0.71
CA MET A 164 -6.15 1.19 0.43
C MET A 164 -7.11 0.10 -0.01
N GLY A 165 -7.87 0.29 -1.10
CA GLY A 165 -8.75 -0.74 -1.65
C GLY A 165 -7.99 -1.99 -2.07
N GLY A 166 -6.91 -1.83 -2.85
CA GLY A 166 -6.07 -2.96 -3.25
C GLY A 166 -5.33 -3.59 -2.08
N ALA A 167 -4.76 -2.78 -1.18
CA ALA A 167 -4.06 -3.29 -0.01
C ALA A 167 -4.98 -4.01 0.98
N LEU A 168 -6.20 -3.52 1.18
CA LEU A 168 -7.21 -4.20 2.01
C LEU A 168 -7.60 -5.53 1.39
N ALA A 169 -7.71 -5.63 0.07
CA ALA A 169 -7.97 -6.91 -0.60
C ALA A 169 -6.82 -7.92 -0.37
N ASP A 170 -5.55 -7.50 -0.46
CA ASP A 170 -4.39 -8.35 -0.08
C ASP A 170 -4.50 -8.81 1.38
N VAL A 171 -4.81 -7.90 2.30
CA VAL A 171 -4.95 -8.21 3.73
C VAL A 171 -6.11 -9.18 3.98
N MET A 172 -7.28 -8.96 3.38
CA MET A 172 -8.43 -9.85 3.51
C MET A 172 -8.11 -11.24 2.99
N HIS A 173 -7.43 -11.33 1.85
CA HIS A 173 -7.01 -12.61 1.29
C HIS A 173 -6.01 -13.34 2.20
N ARG A 174 -5.02 -12.61 2.69
CA ARG A 174 -4.04 -13.11 3.66
C ARG A 174 -4.73 -13.67 4.91
N GLU A 175 -5.67 -12.91 5.49
CA GLU A 175 -6.40 -13.36 6.68
C GLU A 175 -7.35 -14.53 6.36
N TYR A 176 -7.94 -14.57 5.17
CA TYR A 176 -8.72 -15.72 4.70
C TYR A 176 -7.87 -16.99 4.65
N VAL A 177 -6.70 -16.95 4.00
CA VAL A 177 -5.75 -18.07 3.94
C VAL A 177 -5.25 -18.45 5.33
N ARG A 178 -5.03 -17.47 6.20
CA ARG A 178 -4.64 -17.71 7.59
C ARG A 178 -5.71 -18.45 8.39
N ALA A 179 -6.99 -18.10 8.19
CA ALA A 179 -8.11 -18.67 8.90
C ALA A 179 -8.55 -20.03 8.36
N HIS A 180 -8.39 -20.27 7.05
CA HIS A 180 -8.83 -21.49 6.36
C HIS A 180 -7.69 -22.39 5.93
N GLY A 181 -6.52 -22.24 6.56
CA GLY A 181 -5.34 -23.03 6.25
C GLY A 181 -5.64 -24.53 6.40
N PHE A 182 -5.70 -25.21 5.25
CA PHE A 182 -5.36 -26.62 5.13
C PHE A 182 -3.84 -26.79 5.24
#